data_AF-A0A830D5D3-F1
#
_entry.id   AF-A0A830D5D3-F1
#
_cell.length_a   1.000
_cell.length_b   1.000
_cell.length_c   1.000
_cell.angle_alpha   90.00
_cell.angle_beta   90.00
_cell.angle_gamma   90.00
#
_symmetry.space_group_name_H-M   'P 1'
#
loop_
_entity.id
_entity.type
_entity.pdbx_description
1 polymer ?
#
loop_
_entity_poly.entity_id
_entity_poly.type
_entity_poly.pdbx_seq_one_letter_code
_entity_poly.pdbx_strand_id
1 'polypeptide(L)'
;MPQIICRKKEKERGGQNNYPYKVIEITPPPKNLGTRCFPSNLQCGESVTIEGQAYTISAVTHRYQLRKGKYEPSEKRLDVLSTGRYILNLYLESLLEQS
;
A
#
# COMPACT_ATOMS: atom_id res chain seq x y z
N MET A 1 -5.57 -17.76 -5.31
CA MET A 1 -5.07 -16.41 -4.96
C MET A 1 -4.52 -15.76 -6.23
N PRO A 2 -5.08 -14.64 -6.71
CA PRO A 2 -4.61 -14.02 -7.95
C PRO A 2 -3.23 -13.39 -7.71
N GLN A 3 -2.19 -13.94 -8.35
CA GLN A 3 -0.86 -13.32 -8.37
C GLN A 3 -0.88 -12.18 -9.39
N ILE A 4 -0.84 -10.94 -8.91
CA ILE A 4 -0.82 -9.75 -9.77
C ILE A 4 0.61 -9.58 -10.29
N ILE A 5 0.86 -10.13 -11.47
CA ILE A 5 2.13 -9.97 -12.18
C ILE A 5 2.19 -8.53 -12.69
N CYS A 6 3.25 -7.81 -12.32
CA CYS A 6 3.61 -6.53 -12.92
C CYS A 6 3.94 -6.73 -14.40
N ARG A 7 2.95 -6.84 -15.29
CA ARG A 7 3.20 -6.80 -16.73
C ARG A 7 3.65 -5.38 -17.07
N LYS A 8 4.93 -5.24 -17.41
CA LYS A 8 5.50 -4.05 -18.05
C LYS A 8 4.83 -3.91 -19.42
N LYS A 9 3.62 -3.34 -19.47
CA LYS A 9 2.96 -3.07 -20.74
C LYS A 9 3.74 -1.95 -21.43
N GLU A 10 4.26 -2.29 -22.59
CA GLU A 10 4.97 -1.41 -23.50
C GLU A 10 4.07 -0.21 -23.84
N LYS A 11 4.45 0.97 -23.35
CA LYS A 11 4.08 2.32 -23.86
C LYS A 11 2.70 2.51 -24.52
N GLU A 12 1.63 1.91 -24.01
CA GLU A 12 0.27 2.25 -24.41
C GLU A 12 -0.32 3.27 -23.44
N ARG A 13 -0.88 4.33 -24.01
CA ARG A 13 -1.47 5.53 -23.38
C ARG A 13 -2.75 5.21 -22.55
N GLY A 14 -2.74 4.16 -21.74
CA GLY A 14 -3.89 3.65 -21.01
C GLY A 14 -3.68 3.64 -19.49
N GLY A 15 -4.19 4.69 -18.83
CA GLY A 15 -4.60 4.68 -17.43
C GLY A 15 -3.48 4.79 -16.38
N GLN A 16 -3.63 5.74 -15.45
CA GLN A 16 -2.81 5.91 -14.24
C GLN A 16 -2.81 4.69 -13.29
N ASN A 17 -3.46 3.59 -13.69
CA ASN A 17 -3.78 2.45 -12.86
C ASN A 17 -2.65 1.42 -12.74
N ASN A 18 -1.62 1.47 -13.58
CA ASN A 18 -0.60 0.43 -13.64
C ASN A 18 0.74 0.79 -12.97
N TYR A 19 0.81 1.90 -12.22
CA TYR A 19 2.01 2.24 -11.44
C TYR A 19 2.15 1.32 -10.22
N PRO A 20 3.33 0.70 -10.00
CA PRO A 20 3.53 -0.17 -8.86
C PRO A 20 3.65 0.63 -7.55
N TYR A 21 3.30 -0.01 -6.45
CA TYR A 21 3.40 0.56 -5.11
C TYR A 21 4.75 0.22 -4.49
N LYS A 22 5.39 1.22 -3.88
CA LYS A 22 6.46 0.98 -2.90
C LYS A 22 5.83 0.59 -1.59
N VAL A 23 6.14 -0.61 -1.10
CA VAL A 23 5.52 -1.16 0.09
C VAL A 23 6.46 -1.00 1.28
N ILE A 24 5.96 -0.40 2.35
CA ILE A 24 6.74 -0.15 3.57
C ILE A 24 5.97 -0.70 4.76
N GLU A 25 6.62 -1.60 5.52
CA GLU A 25 6.16 -1.95 6.85
C GLU A 25 6.48 -0.78 7.78
N ILE A 26 5.45 -0.14 8.34
CA ILE A 26 5.62 1.07 9.16
C ILE A 26 5.94 0.78 10.62
N THR A 27 5.82 -0.48 11.07
CA THR A 27 6.18 -0.90 12.43
C THR A 27 7.62 -0.49 12.72
N PRO A 28 7.91 0.32 13.75
CA PRO A 28 9.29 0.73 14.02
C PRO A 28 10.21 -0.47 14.32
N PRO A 29 11.42 -0.55 13.72
CA PRO A 29 11.94 0.34 12.68
C PRO A 29 11.31 0.05 11.29
N PRO A 30 11.01 1.08 10.47
CA PRO A 30 10.36 0.88 9.18
C PRO A 30 11.16 -0.02 8.25
N LYS A 31 10.50 -0.97 7.58
CA LYS A 31 11.13 -1.91 6.64
C LYS A 31 10.58 -1.75 5.24
N ASN A 32 11.44 -1.81 4.23
CA ASN A 32 11.03 -1.77 2.83
C ASN A 32 10.75 -3.20 2.35
N LEU A 33 9.50 -3.49 1.97
CA LEU A 33 9.05 -4.79 1.46
C LEU A 33 9.12 -4.87 -0.08
N GLY A 34 9.74 -3.87 -0.71
CA GLY A 34 9.96 -3.79 -2.14
C GLY A 34 8.84 -3.10 -2.91
N THR A 35 8.94 -3.17 -4.23
CA THR A 35 7.97 -2.57 -5.16
C THR A 35 7.06 -3.66 -5.73
N ARG A 36 5.74 -3.53 -5.54
CA ARG A 36 4.75 -4.56 -5.85
C ARG A 36 3.57 -3.99 -6.61
N CYS A 37 2.95 -4.80 -7.46
CA CYS A 37 1.73 -4.44 -8.16
C CYS A 37 0.52 -4.97 -7.39
N PHE A 38 -0.44 -4.10 -7.19
CA PHE A 38 -1.70 -4.38 -6.51
C PHE A 38 -2.84 -3.81 -7.36
N PRO A 39 -4.08 -4.24 -7.13
CA PRO A 39 -5.19 -3.69 -7.88
C PRO A 39 -5.42 -2.25 -7.42
N SER A 40 -6.09 -1.44 -8.25
CA SER A 40 -6.25 -0.01 -7.98
C SER A 40 -7.23 0.31 -6.84
N ASN A 41 -8.06 -0.65 -6.45
CA ASN A 41 -9.12 -0.53 -5.46
C ASN A 41 -8.70 -0.98 -4.04
N LEU A 42 -7.40 -0.91 -3.72
CA LEU A 42 -6.90 -1.18 -2.36
C LEU A 42 -7.51 -0.22 -1.34
N GLN A 43 -7.96 -0.75 -0.21
CA GLN A 43 -8.54 0.04 0.87
C GLN A 43 -7.75 -0.14 2.18
N CYS A 44 -7.79 0.86 3.06
CA CYS A 44 -7.24 0.72 4.40
C CYS A 44 -8.02 -0.37 5.18
N GLY A 45 -7.32 -1.17 5.97
CA GLY A 45 -7.88 -2.32 6.69
C GLY A 45 -7.93 -3.61 5.88
N GLU A 46 -7.70 -3.57 4.57
CA GLU A 46 -7.63 -4.77 3.73
C GLU A 46 -6.37 -5.59 4.05
N SER A 47 -6.48 -6.92 3.97
CA SER A 47 -5.36 -7.83 4.16
C SER A 47 -4.67 -8.15 2.83
N VAL A 48 -3.36 -7.96 2.76
CA VAL A 48 -2.54 -8.29 1.60
C VAL A 48 -1.47 -9.31 1.98
N THR A 49 -1.20 -10.25 1.08
CA THR A 49 -0.14 -11.25 1.26
C THR A 49 1.10 -10.84 0.48
N ILE A 50 2.22 -10.64 1.18
CA ILE A 50 3.52 -10.27 0.59
C ILE A 50 4.52 -11.34 1.03
N GLU A 51 5.17 -12.00 0.08
CA GLU A 51 6.21 -13.02 0.35
C GLU A 51 5.74 -14.14 1.32
N GLY A 52 4.45 -14.49 1.28
CA GLY A 52 3.86 -15.52 2.14
C GLY A 52 3.47 -15.03 3.54
N GLN A 53 3.70 -13.77 3.88
CA GLN A 53 3.26 -13.16 5.12
C GLN A 53 2.04 -12.27 4.91
N ALA A 54 1.11 -12.28 5.88
CA ALA A 54 -0.08 -11.46 5.86
C ALA A 54 0.19 -10.10 6.53
N TYR A 55 -0.20 -9.05 5.82
CA TYR A 55 -0.12 -7.68 6.28
C TYR A 55 -1.48 -7.00 6.14
N THR A 56 -1.75 -6.05 7.01
CA THR A 56 -2.94 -5.19 6.91
C THR A 56 -2.52 -3.82 6.42
N ILE A 57 -3.26 -3.28 5.44
CA ILE A 57 -3.00 -1.96 4.89
C ILE A 57 -3.36 -0.89 5.91
N SER A 58 -2.38 -0.07 6.28
CA SER A 58 -2.58 1.09 7.14
C SER A 58 -2.90 2.34 6.33
N ALA A 59 -2.21 2.57 5.20
CA ALA A 59 -2.45 3.73 4.35
C ALA A 59 -2.09 3.48 2.87
N VAL A 60 -2.88 4.08 1.98
CA VAL A 60 -2.62 4.11 0.53
C VAL A 60 -2.33 5.55 0.13
N THR A 61 -1.12 5.83 -0.36
CA THR A 61 -0.68 7.20 -0.69
C THR A 61 -0.36 7.32 -2.18
N HIS A 62 -0.99 8.29 -2.86
CA HIS A 62 -0.67 8.67 -4.24
C HIS A 62 -0.12 10.09 -4.26
N ARG A 63 1.14 10.25 -4.69
CA ARG A 63 1.82 11.53 -4.77
C ARG A 63 1.78 12.05 -6.21
N TYR A 64 1.37 13.30 -6.37
CA TYR A 64 1.33 14.01 -7.65
C TYR A 64 2.31 15.20 -7.63
N GLN A 65 2.82 15.57 -8.80
CA GLN A 65 3.70 16.73 -9.01
C GLN A 65 3.11 17.63 -10.09
N LEU A 66 3.15 18.95 -9.88
CA LEU A 66 2.73 19.91 -10.88
C LEU A 66 3.83 20.08 -11.95
N ARG A 67 3.53 19.75 -13.20
CA ARG A 67 4.45 19.91 -14.34
C ARG A 67 3.71 20.56 -15.51
N LYS A 68 4.27 21.64 -16.07
CA LYS A 68 3.72 22.34 -17.25
C LYS A 68 2.22 22.65 -17.14
N GLY A 69 1.77 23.09 -15.96
CA GLY A 69 0.37 23.43 -15.70
C GLY A 69 -0.58 22.24 -15.47
N LYS A 70 -0.08 21.00 -15.31
CA LYS A 70 -0.89 19.80 -15.05
C LYS A 70 -0.30 18.97 -13.90
N TYR A 71 -1.17 18.34 -13.11
CA TYR A 71 -0.74 17.39 -12.08
C TYR A 71 -0.42 16.04 -12.72
N GLU A 72 0.83 15.60 -12.58
CA GLU A 72 1.32 14.31 -13.06
C GLU A 72 1.58 13.37 -11.86
N PRO A 73 1.17 12.09 -11.93
CA PRO A 73 1.45 11.12 -10.88
C PRO A 73 2.96 10.88 -10.77
N SER A 74 3.49 10.95 -9.55
CA SER A 74 4.93 10.82 -9.26
C SER A 74 5.27 9.54 -8.52
N GLU A 75 4.48 9.15 -7.51
CA GLU A 75 4.81 8.00 -6.65
C GLU A 75 3.54 7.38 -6.06
N LYS A 76 3.54 6.06 -5.92
CA LYS A 76 2.53 5.33 -5.15
C LYS A 76 3.22 4.59 -4.01
N ARG A 77 2.70 4.78 -2.79
CA ARG A 77 3.22 4.16 -1.58
C ARG A 77 2.10 3.42 -0.87
N LEU A 78 2.41 2.23 -0.39
CA LEU A 78 1.52 1.39 0.40
C LEU A 78 2.17 1.15 1.76
N ASP A 79 1.55 1.68 2.80
CA ASP A 79 1.99 1.50 4.18
C ASP A 79 1.22 0.35 4.80
N VAL A 80 1.96 -0.61 5.32
CA VAL A 80 1.40 -1.84 5.86
C VAL A 80 1.90 -2.11 7.28
N LEU A 81 1.09 -2.84 8.03
CA LEU A 81 1.41 -3.37 9.34
C LEU A 81 1.31 -4.89 9.28
N SER A 82 2.12 -5.60 10.07
CA SER A 82 1.83 -7.01 10.34
C SER A 82 0.39 -7.13 10.84
N THR A 83 -0.36 -8.11 10.32
CA THR A 83 -1.76 -8.30 10.73
C THR A 83 -1.90 -8.46 12.24
N GLY A 84 -0.95 -9.15 12.90
CA GLY A 84 -0.92 -9.26 14.36
C GLY A 84 -0.75 -7.91 15.06
N ARG A 85 0.12 -7.05 14.55
CA ARG A 85 0.34 -5.69 15.10
C ARG A 85 -0.91 -4.83 14.96
N TYR A 86 -1.59 -4.91 13.83
CA TYR A 86 -2.83 -4.18 13.57
C TYR A 86 -3.93 -4.57 14.56
N ILE A 87 -4.16 -5.87 14.76
CA ILE A 87 -5.15 -6.38 15.71
C ILE A 87 -4.82 -5.93 17.15
N LEU A 88 -3.54 -6.01 17.55
CA LEU A 88 -3.12 -5.55 18.87
C LEU A 88 -3.36 -4.05 19.08
N ASN A 89 -3.14 -3.22 18.06
CA ASN A 89 -3.44 -1.80 18.13
C ASN A 89 -4.93 -1.54 18.35
N LEU A 90 -5.80 -2.21 17.56
CA LEU A 90 -7.25 -2.08 17.73
C LEU A 90 -7.69 -2.46 19.15
N TYR A 91 -7.14 -3.55 19.70
CA TYR A 91 -7.44 -3.95 21.06
C TYR A 91 -7.02 -2.90 22.09
N LEU A 92 -5.77 -2.41 22.01
CA LEU A 92 -5.26 -1.42 22.95
C LEU A 92 -6.02 -0.09 22.86
N GLU A 93 -6.39 0.34 21.64
CA GLU A 93 -7.19 1.53 21.40
C GLU A 93 -8.58 1.40 22.05
N SER A 94 -9.23 0.24 21.90
CA SER A 94 -10.53 -0.02 22.53
C SER A 94 -10.49 0.02 24.07
N LEU A 95 -9.37 -0.39 24.68
CA LEU A 95 -9.21 -0.33 26.14
C LEU A 95 -9.00 1.10 26.63
N LEU A 96 -8.27 1.91 25.88
CA LEU A 96 -8.04 3.33 26.20
C LEU A 96 -9.33 4.15 26.07
N GLU A 97 -10.20 3.81 25.12
CA GLU A 97 -11.51 4.45 25.00
C GLU A 97 -12.46 4.12 26.17
N GLN A 98 -12.24 3.01 26.87
CA GLN A 98 -13.07 2.53 27.99
C GLN A 98 -12.58 3.01 29.37
N SER A 99 -11.39 3.61 29.46
CA SER A 99 -10.79 4.10 30.71
C SER A 99 -11.16 5.55 31.01
#